data_AF-A0A3Q2PVN6-F1
#
_entry.id   AF-A0A3Q2PVN6-F1
#
_cell.length_a   1.000
_cell.length_b   1.000
_cell.length_c   1.000
_cell.angle_alpha   90.00
_cell.angle_beta   90.00
_cell.angle_gamma   90.00
#
_symmetry.space_group_name_H-M   'P 1'
#
loop_
_entity.id
_entity.type
_entity.pdbx_description
1 polymer ?
#
loop_
_entity_poly.entity_id
_entity_poly.type
_entity_poly.pdbx_seq_one_letter_code
_entity_poly.pdbx_strand_id
1 'polypeptide(L)'
;MTSLALQLKKLALPQSDPNLLTRKEVASLLFDPKDAATMDRSTFYALGCTGLEELLGIEPAFLEFQDTLFSPASLTLERSVQSKEVNEKLDAGISLFLTRLCPYFLLKPAHKCIEWLVHRFHVQLYNPDSLVACALPYHDTNLFVRVVQLLKLKEATNRWNWLQCLQKPGVPLSKGTLITHCCSDLSFMDFVCTLVTRSIQVNSFSGSSTRLHFSQLRVIFSFYASTIVPALDAVGKVSDSIIAKLLPYVQRGLKSPLSDYKAATYMIVCQLAVKVVMEAGLVDSLAVHISKSLLREPVLAKEALGSLVVLLQHQKEGSAGPR
;
A
#
# COMPACT_ATOMS: atom_id res chain seq x y z
N MET A 1 16.92 -22.18 22.52
CA MET A 1 17.57 -20.85 22.39
C MET A 1 17.61 -20.20 23.76
N THR A 2 18.74 -19.64 24.18
CA THR A 2 18.90 -18.98 25.50
C THR A 2 18.30 -17.57 25.50
N SER A 3 17.90 -17.05 26.67
CA SER A 3 17.33 -15.71 26.83
C SER A 3 18.24 -14.61 26.25
N LEU A 4 19.55 -14.74 26.44
CA LEU A 4 20.56 -13.83 25.89
C LEU A 4 20.64 -13.87 24.36
N ALA A 5 20.52 -15.06 23.76
CA ALA A 5 20.51 -15.19 22.30
C ALA A 5 19.29 -14.50 21.67
N LEU A 6 18.13 -14.52 22.35
CA LEU A 6 16.94 -13.79 21.92
C LEU A 6 17.11 -12.27 22.07
N GLN A 7 17.76 -11.80 23.15
CA GLN A 7 18.05 -10.39 23.36
C GLN A 7 19.04 -9.84 22.32
N LEU A 8 20.12 -10.57 22.05
CA LEU A 8 21.09 -10.21 21.01
C LEU A 8 20.46 -10.21 19.61
N LYS A 9 19.59 -11.17 19.32
CA LYS A 9 18.87 -11.21 18.04
C LYS A 9 17.92 -10.01 17.88
N LYS A 10 17.26 -9.56 18.95
CA LYS A 10 16.41 -8.35 18.92
C LYS A 10 17.20 -7.05 18.71
N LEU A 11 18.46 -7.01 19.15
CA LEU A 11 19.35 -5.84 19.01
C LEU A 11 20.16 -5.86 17.71
N ALA A 12 20.15 -6.97 16.97
CA ALA A 12 20.88 -7.09 15.72
C ALA A 12 20.31 -6.13 14.68
N LEU A 13 21.15 -5.20 14.20
CA LEU A 13 20.79 -4.31 13.12
C LEU A 13 20.87 -5.07 11.79
N PRO A 14 20.11 -4.66 10.74
CA PRO A 14 20.20 -5.28 9.42
C PRO A 14 21.63 -5.31 8.85
N GLN A 15 22.46 -4.35 9.25
CA GLN A 15 23.87 -4.21 8.88
C GLN A 15 24.78 -5.29 9.50
N SER A 16 24.32 -5.96 10.56
CA SER A 16 25.07 -6.99 11.28
C SER A 16 24.92 -8.38 10.66
N ASP A 17 24.20 -8.51 9.54
CA ASP A 17 23.99 -9.81 8.88
C ASP A 17 25.26 -10.26 8.14
N PRO A 18 25.90 -11.38 8.54
CA PRO A 18 27.11 -11.89 7.90
C PRO A 18 26.91 -12.28 6.43
N ASN A 19 25.66 -12.48 5.99
CA ASN A 19 25.35 -12.75 4.58
C ASN A 19 25.59 -11.53 3.67
N LEU A 20 25.64 -10.30 4.22
CA LEU A 20 26.00 -9.11 3.43
C LEU A 20 27.42 -9.17 2.86
N LEU A 21 28.31 -9.95 3.49
CA LEU A 21 29.72 -10.10 3.09
C LEU A 21 29.96 -11.32 2.17
N THR A 22 29.01 -12.25 2.09
CA THR A 22 29.15 -13.46 1.27
C THR A 22 28.40 -13.30 -0.04
N ARG A 23 29.14 -13.00 -1.11
CA ARG A 23 28.63 -12.77 -2.48
C ARG A 23 28.09 -14.03 -3.18
N LYS A 24 27.56 -15.03 -2.45
CA LYS A 24 27.06 -16.27 -3.06
C LYS A 24 25.67 -16.09 -3.67
N GLU A 25 24.83 -15.29 -3.04
CA GLU A 25 23.49 -14.96 -3.51
C GLU A 25 23.18 -13.51 -3.12
N VAL A 26 22.50 -12.77 -4.01
CA VAL A 26 22.08 -11.39 -3.76
C VAL A 26 20.58 -11.28 -3.99
N ALA A 27 19.88 -10.56 -3.11
CA ALA A 27 18.45 -10.33 -3.26
C ALA A 27 18.16 -9.55 -4.55
N SER A 28 17.35 -10.12 -5.42
CA SER A 28 17.00 -9.56 -6.73
C SER A 28 15.54 -9.84 -7.05
N LEU A 29 14.82 -8.81 -7.52
CA LEU A 29 13.44 -8.95 -7.99
C LEU A 29 13.44 -9.62 -9.37
N LEU A 30 14.30 -9.13 -10.27
CA LEU A 30 14.31 -9.46 -11.69
C LEU A 30 15.12 -10.71 -12.05
N PHE A 31 16.18 -11.02 -11.31
CA PHE A 31 17.13 -12.07 -11.65
C PHE A 31 17.09 -13.21 -10.62
N ASP A 32 17.66 -14.36 -10.99
CA ASP A 32 17.98 -15.39 -10.01
C ASP A 32 19.03 -14.85 -9.02
N PRO A 33 18.93 -15.12 -7.70
CA PRO A 33 19.88 -14.61 -6.72
C PRO A 33 21.36 -14.95 -7.01
N LYS A 34 21.63 -16.08 -7.69
CA LYS A 34 22.99 -16.47 -8.07
C LYS A 34 23.49 -15.68 -9.27
N ASP A 35 22.64 -15.47 -10.27
CA ASP A 35 22.97 -14.67 -11.44
C ASP A 35 23.20 -13.20 -11.02
N ALA A 36 22.31 -12.67 -10.17
CA ALA A 36 22.43 -11.32 -9.62
C ALA A 36 23.75 -11.10 -8.85
N ALA A 37 24.29 -12.13 -8.22
CA ALA A 37 25.56 -12.05 -7.49
C ALA A 37 26.78 -11.85 -8.40
N THR A 38 26.68 -12.26 -9.68
CA THR A 38 27.73 -12.07 -10.69
C THR A 38 27.73 -10.67 -11.30
N MET A 39 26.59 -9.98 -11.25
CA MET A 39 26.42 -8.64 -11.78
C MET A 39 27.11 -7.61 -10.88
N ASP A 40 27.55 -6.51 -11.48
CA ASP A 40 28.19 -5.41 -10.78
C ASP A 40 27.20 -4.28 -10.51
N ARG A 41 27.60 -3.36 -9.62
CA ARG A 41 26.75 -2.25 -9.20
C ARG A 41 26.39 -1.32 -10.36
N SER A 42 27.32 -1.10 -11.29
CA SER A 42 27.07 -0.20 -12.42
C SER A 42 25.99 -0.74 -13.35
N THR A 43 25.90 -2.07 -13.53
CA THR A 43 24.83 -2.71 -14.28
C THR A 43 23.45 -2.48 -13.63
N PHE A 44 23.31 -2.68 -12.32
CA PHE A 44 22.05 -2.42 -11.63
C PHE A 44 21.63 -0.94 -11.68
N TYR A 45 22.61 -0.04 -11.56
CA TYR A 45 22.37 1.39 -11.68
C TYR A 45 21.89 1.78 -13.07
N ALA A 46 22.60 1.35 -14.12
CA ALA A 46 22.21 1.59 -15.50
C ALA A 46 20.79 1.05 -15.79
N LEU A 47 20.49 -0.16 -15.31
CA LEU A 47 19.16 -0.75 -15.43
C LEU A 47 18.09 0.11 -14.75
N GLY A 48 18.35 0.57 -13.52
CA GLY A 48 17.46 1.47 -12.77
C GLY A 48 17.23 2.80 -13.49
N CYS A 49 18.28 3.44 -14.01
CA CYS A 49 18.18 4.68 -14.78
C CYS A 49 17.36 4.50 -16.05
N THR A 50 17.57 3.42 -16.82
CA THR A 50 16.72 3.11 -17.98
C THR A 50 15.26 2.89 -17.59
N GLY A 51 15.01 2.23 -16.45
CA GLY A 51 13.65 2.11 -15.90
C GLY A 51 13.02 3.46 -15.58
N LEU A 52 13.78 4.37 -14.99
CA LEU A 52 13.31 5.72 -14.68
C LEU A 52 13.02 6.52 -15.95
N GLU A 53 13.89 6.48 -16.95
CA GLU A 53 13.70 7.16 -18.24
C GLU A 53 12.42 6.67 -18.96
N GLU A 54 12.20 5.35 -18.98
CA GLU A 54 10.97 4.76 -19.52
C GLU A 54 9.72 5.21 -18.72
N LEU A 55 9.80 5.30 -17.39
CA LEU A 55 8.71 5.82 -16.56
C LEU A 55 8.45 7.31 -16.79
N LEU A 56 9.49 8.12 -17.00
CA LEU A 56 9.36 9.56 -17.30
C LEU A 56 8.60 9.82 -18.60
N GLY A 57 8.71 8.90 -19.57
CA GLY A 57 7.89 8.92 -20.78
C GLY A 57 6.39 8.70 -20.54
N ILE A 58 6.02 8.15 -19.38
CA ILE A 58 4.64 7.87 -18.99
C ILE A 58 4.14 8.90 -17.97
N GLU A 59 4.99 9.22 -17.00
CA GLU A 59 4.67 10.00 -15.81
C GLU A 59 5.83 10.95 -15.46
N PRO A 60 5.74 12.23 -15.85
CA PRO A 60 6.78 13.23 -15.60
C PRO A 60 7.07 13.47 -14.12
N ALA A 61 6.13 13.16 -13.21
CA ALA A 61 6.33 13.34 -11.77
C ALA A 61 7.51 12.53 -11.21
N PHE A 62 7.99 11.50 -11.91
CA PHE A 62 9.19 10.77 -11.49
C PHE A 62 10.49 11.58 -11.62
N LEU A 63 10.46 12.77 -12.24
CA LEU A 63 11.66 13.59 -12.46
C LEU A 63 12.31 14.01 -11.14
N GLU A 64 11.50 14.18 -10.08
CA GLU A 64 11.98 14.56 -8.74
C GLU A 64 12.97 13.54 -8.12
N PHE A 65 13.01 12.31 -8.64
CA PHE A 65 13.89 11.25 -8.14
C PHE A 65 15.19 11.11 -8.93
N GLN A 66 15.31 11.75 -10.09
CA GLN A 66 16.47 11.65 -10.98
C GLN A 66 17.73 12.14 -10.26
N ASP A 67 17.68 13.32 -9.64
CA ASP A 67 18.82 13.92 -8.94
C ASP A 67 18.98 13.42 -7.49
N THR A 68 18.15 12.48 -7.05
CA THR A 68 18.21 11.90 -5.71
C THR A 68 18.52 10.40 -5.76
N LEU A 69 17.48 9.56 -5.82
CA LEU A 69 17.56 8.10 -5.77
C LEU A 69 18.30 7.50 -6.98
N PHE A 70 18.30 8.20 -8.11
CA PHE A 70 18.89 7.75 -9.38
C PHE A 70 20.04 8.65 -9.85
N SER A 71 20.60 9.46 -8.93
CA SER A 71 21.75 10.31 -9.23
C SER A 71 23.03 9.49 -9.35
N PRO A 72 24.06 9.95 -10.08
CA PRO A 72 25.37 9.28 -10.09
C PRO A 72 25.99 9.15 -8.70
N ALA A 73 25.69 10.07 -7.77
CA ALA A 73 26.14 10.01 -6.38
C ALA A 73 25.53 8.84 -5.60
N SER A 74 24.35 8.35 -6.00
CA SER A 74 23.70 7.20 -5.35
C SER A 74 24.52 5.90 -5.47
N LEU A 75 25.35 5.76 -6.52
CA LEU A 75 26.24 4.61 -6.73
C LEU A 75 27.19 4.36 -5.55
N THR A 76 27.65 5.42 -4.88
CA THR A 76 28.64 5.33 -3.79
C THR A 76 28.01 5.46 -2.40
N LEU A 77 26.71 5.80 -2.31
CA LEU A 77 25.99 5.96 -1.03
C LEU A 77 25.79 4.64 -0.27
N GLU A 78 26.61 4.35 0.72
CA GLU A 78 26.43 3.16 1.56
C GLU A 78 25.50 3.48 2.73
N ARG A 79 24.28 2.95 2.68
CA ARG A 79 23.21 3.24 3.65
C ARG A 79 23.59 2.87 5.08
N SER A 80 24.39 1.82 5.25
CA SER A 80 24.78 1.30 6.56
C SER A 80 25.64 2.27 7.36
N VAL A 81 26.43 3.10 6.68
CA VAL A 81 27.38 4.04 7.32
C VAL A 81 26.84 5.46 7.40
N GLN A 82 25.60 5.72 6.95
CA GLN A 82 24.98 7.04 7.03
C GLN A 82 24.43 7.35 8.42
N SER A 83 24.31 8.64 8.72
CA SER A 83 23.64 9.10 9.93
C SER A 83 22.15 8.73 9.92
N LYS A 84 21.53 8.75 11.10
CA LYS A 84 20.10 8.45 11.25
C LYS A 84 19.24 9.44 10.45
N GLU A 85 19.58 10.72 10.49
CA GLU A 85 18.86 11.80 9.83
C GLU A 85 18.92 11.68 8.31
N VAL A 86 20.07 11.26 7.77
CA VAL A 86 20.23 10.97 6.34
C VAL A 86 19.38 9.76 5.95
N ASN A 87 19.39 8.70 6.76
CA ASN A 87 18.59 7.52 6.53
C ASN A 87 17.08 7.81 6.58
N GLU A 88 16.61 8.67 7.50
CA GLU A 88 15.21 9.10 7.57
C GLU A 88 14.77 9.89 6.33
N LYS A 89 15.64 10.76 5.80
CA LYS A 89 15.37 11.47 4.52
C LYS A 89 15.32 10.49 3.34
N LEU A 90 16.24 9.53 3.31
CA LEU A 90 16.24 8.47 2.31
C LEU A 90 14.97 7.61 2.40
N ASP A 91 14.53 7.26 3.61
CA ASP A 91 13.28 6.54 3.87
C ASP A 91 12.06 7.27 3.33
N ALA A 92 11.99 8.59 3.56
CA ALA A 92 10.93 9.42 3.04
C ALA A 92 10.94 9.46 1.50
N GLY A 93 12.10 9.64 0.89
CA GLY A 93 12.27 9.65 -0.57
C GLY A 93 11.89 8.32 -1.22
N ILE A 94 12.36 7.19 -0.68
CA ILE A 94 12.01 5.84 -1.15
C ILE A 94 10.52 5.58 -1.00
N SER A 95 9.93 5.97 0.14
CA SER A 95 8.51 5.74 0.36
C SER A 95 7.64 6.60 -0.56
N LEU A 96 8.07 7.82 -0.87
CA LEU A 96 7.42 8.68 -1.86
C LEU A 96 7.49 8.06 -3.26
N PHE A 97 8.68 7.61 -3.68
CA PHE A 97 8.90 6.94 -4.96
C PHE A 97 8.00 5.71 -5.11
N LEU A 98 8.03 4.79 -4.14
CA LEU A 98 7.23 3.55 -4.18
C LEU A 98 5.72 3.81 -4.16
N THR A 99 5.27 4.88 -3.48
CA THR A 99 3.86 5.29 -3.51
C THR A 99 3.45 5.76 -4.91
N ARG A 100 4.29 6.55 -5.58
CA ARG A 100 4.05 6.98 -6.97
C ARG A 100 4.18 5.84 -7.98
N LEU A 101 5.05 4.87 -7.71
CA LEU A 101 5.29 3.70 -8.55
C LEU A 101 4.12 2.71 -8.54
N CYS A 102 3.34 2.64 -7.46
CA CYS A 102 2.29 1.64 -7.26
C CYS A 102 1.32 1.48 -8.46
N PRO A 103 0.76 2.54 -9.07
CA PRO A 103 -0.08 2.43 -10.27
C PRO A 103 0.61 1.79 -11.49
N TYR A 104 1.94 1.83 -11.53
CA TYR A 104 2.77 1.36 -12.62
C TYR A 104 3.48 0.05 -12.28
N PHE A 105 3.17 -0.57 -11.14
CA PHE A 105 3.92 -1.69 -10.60
C PHE A 105 4.10 -2.83 -11.61
N LEU A 106 3.09 -3.15 -12.43
CA LEU A 106 3.17 -4.23 -13.42
C LEU A 106 4.01 -3.91 -14.66
N LEU A 107 4.46 -2.66 -14.83
CA LEU A 107 5.29 -2.27 -15.95
C LEU A 107 6.74 -2.71 -15.71
N LYS A 108 7.37 -3.30 -16.73
CA LYS A 108 8.81 -3.63 -16.73
C LYS A 108 9.71 -2.49 -16.22
N PRO A 109 9.53 -1.21 -16.63
CA PRO A 109 10.34 -0.13 -16.10
C PRO A 109 10.22 0.08 -14.59
N ALA A 110 9.04 -0.17 -14.00
CA ALA A 110 8.88 -0.10 -12.55
C ALA A 110 9.73 -1.16 -11.83
N HIS A 111 9.78 -2.37 -12.36
CA HIS A 111 10.63 -3.43 -11.79
C HIS A 111 12.11 -3.10 -11.87
N LYS A 112 12.58 -2.51 -12.99
CA LYS A 112 13.97 -2.04 -13.14
C LYS A 112 14.34 -1.02 -12.06
N CYS A 113 13.43 -0.09 -11.78
CA CYS A 113 13.61 0.87 -10.68
C CYS A 113 13.68 0.19 -9.32
N ILE A 114 12.74 -0.72 -9.00
CA ILE A 114 12.73 -1.46 -7.73
C ILE A 114 14.02 -2.28 -7.57
N GLU A 115 14.50 -2.90 -8.64
CA GLU A 115 15.77 -3.65 -8.65
C GLU A 115 16.93 -2.79 -8.15
N TRP A 116 17.07 -1.57 -8.69
CA TRP A 116 18.08 -0.62 -8.20
C TRP A 116 17.90 -0.30 -6.71
N LEU A 117 16.67 -0.05 -6.26
CA LEU A 117 16.42 0.27 -4.85
C LEU A 117 16.72 -0.91 -3.90
N VAL A 118 16.44 -2.14 -4.33
CA VAL A 118 16.75 -3.38 -3.60
C VAL A 118 18.25 -3.58 -3.46
N HIS A 119 18.99 -3.34 -4.54
CA HIS A 119 20.45 -3.51 -4.57
C HIS A 119 21.20 -2.38 -3.86
N ARG A 120 20.77 -1.12 -4.01
CA ARG A 120 21.50 0.03 -3.45
C ARG A 120 21.07 0.41 -2.05
N PHE A 121 19.76 0.49 -1.82
CA PHE A 121 19.21 1.01 -0.57
C PHE A 121 18.64 -0.08 0.33
N HIS A 122 18.69 -1.34 -0.12
CA HIS A 122 18.20 -2.52 0.61
C HIS A 122 16.77 -2.34 1.12
N VAL A 123 15.87 -1.85 0.27
CA VAL A 123 14.49 -1.51 0.63
C VAL A 123 13.69 -2.68 1.20
N GLN A 124 14.02 -3.91 0.83
CA GLN A 124 13.46 -5.14 1.39
C GLN A 124 13.81 -5.34 2.88
N LEU A 125 14.85 -4.68 3.38
CA LEU A 125 15.28 -4.73 4.78
C LEU A 125 14.83 -3.50 5.56
N TYR A 126 15.00 -2.31 4.98
CA TYR A 126 14.76 -1.04 5.68
C TYR A 126 13.39 -0.42 5.41
N ASN A 127 12.75 -0.76 4.29
CA ASN A 127 11.46 -0.20 3.86
C ASN A 127 10.43 -1.29 3.51
N PRO A 128 10.29 -2.38 4.29
CA PRO A 128 9.41 -3.49 3.93
C PRO A 128 7.95 -3.03 3.77
N ASP A 129 7.50 -2.10 4.62
CA ASP A 129 6.13 -1.59 4.58
C ASP A 129 5.82 -0.82 3.30
N SER A 130 6.74 0.03 2.84
CA SER A 130 6.57 0.79 1.60
C SER A 130 6.66 -0.13 0.37
N LEU A 131 7.53 -1.14 0.41
CA LEU A 131 7.67 -2.11 -0.68
C LEU A 131 6.42 -2.99 -0.79
N VAL A 132 5.90 -3.49 0.33
CA VAL A 132 4.63 -4.25 0.36
C VAL A 132 3.47 -3.36 -0.05
N ALA A 133 3.38 -2.11 0.44
CA ALA A 133 2.31 -1.19 0.02
C ALA A 133 2.26 -0.98 -1.50
N CYS A 134 3.42 -0.92 -2.15
CA CYS A 134 3.53 -0.77 -3.60
C CYS A 134 3.00 -2.00 -4.36
N ALA A 135 3.31 -3.20 -3.86
CA ALA A 135 3.00 -4.46 -4.54
C ALA A 135 1.63 -5.07 -4.16
N LEU A 136 1.12 -4.78 -2.96
CA LEU A 136 -0.05 -5.44 -2.38
C LEU A 136 -1.35 -5.32 -3.20
N PRO A 137 -1.64 -4.20 -3.91
CA PRO A 137 -2.78 -4.14 -4.82
C PRO A 137 -2.77 -5.22 -5.91
N TYR A 138 -1.60 -5.83 -6.18
CA TYR A 138 -1.36 -6.88 -7.19
C TYR A 138 -1.05 -8.24 -6.55
N HIS A 139 -1.62 -8.50 -5.37
CA HIS A 139 -1.37 -9.69 -4.55
C HIS A 139 -1.58 -11.04 -5.26
N ASP A 140 -2.43 -11.06 -6.29
CA ASP A 140 -2.76 -12.22 -7.12
C ASP A 140 -1.77 -12.45 -8.28
N THR A 141 -0.66 -11.70 -8.32
CA THR A 141 0.39 -11.86 -9.33
C THR A 141 1.64 -12.57 -8.81
N ASN A 142 2.38 -13.22 -9.71
CA ASN A 142 3.70 -13.79 -9.38
C ASN A 142 4.73 -12.71 -8.97
N LEU A 143 4.57 -11.48 -9.45
CA LEU A 143 5.43 -10.35 -9.07
C LEU A 143 5.30 -9.99 -7.60
N PHE A 144 4.08 -10.02 -7.06
CA PHE A 144 3.89 -9.86 -5.61
C PHE A 144 4.62 -10.96 -4.83
N VAL A 145 4.54 -12.22 -5.29
CA VAL A 145 5.28 -13.33 -4.66
C VAL A 145 6.78 -13.09 -4.69
N ARG A 146 7.33 -12.60 -5.82
CA ARG A 146 8.75 -12.22 -5.93
C ARG A 146 9.12 -11.15 -4.90
N VAL A 147 8.28 -10.12 -4.71
CA VAL A 147 8.49 -9.11 -3.65
C VAL A 147 8.50 -9.74 -2.27
N VAL A 148 7.55 -10.63 -1.96
CA VAL A 148 7.48 -11.34 -0.67
C VAL A 148 8.72 -12.22 -0.43
N GLN A 149 9.29 -12.81 -1.48
CA GLN A 149 10.52 -13.61 -1.41
C GLN A 149 11.76 -12.77 -1.06
N LEU A 150 11.75 -11.45 -1.31
CA LEU A 150 12.85 -10.55 -0.90
C LEU A 150 12.86 -10.27 0.61
N LEU A 151 11.70 -10.43 1.28
CA LEU A 151 11.51 -10.01 2.66
C LEU A 151 12.03 -11.05 3.67
N LYS A 152 12.55 -10.58 4.81
CA LYS A 152 12.90 -11.45 5.94
C LYS A 152 11.70 -11.65 6.87
N LEU A 153 10.86 -12.64 6.54
CA LEU A 153 9.56 -12.88 7.21
C LEU A 153 9.59 -13.93 8.33
N LYS A 154 10.76 -14.50 8.66
CA LYS A 154 10.85 -15.63 9.63
C LYS A 154 10.47 -15.27 11.06
N GLU A 155 10.45 -13.99 11.41
CA GLU A 155 10.17 -13.55 12.77
C GLU A 155 8.68 -13.30 12.96
N ALA A 156 8.08 -13.92 13.98
CA ALA A 156 6.65 -13.77 14.27
C ALA A 156 6.26 -12.32 14.66
N THR A 157 7.22 -11.49 15.08
CA THR A 157 7.02 -10.06 15.35
C THR A 157 6.94 -9.21 14.09
N ASN A 158 7.33 -9.76 12.93
CA ASN A 158 7.19 -9.07 11.66
C ASN A 158 5.71 -9.03 11.26
N ARG A 159 5.16 -7.83 11.05
CA ARG A 159 3.76 -7.63 10.63
C ARG A 159 3.40 -8.38 9.33
N TRP A 160 4.39 -8.70 8.51
CA TRP A 160 4.23 -9.41 7.24
C TRP A 160 4.45 -10.92 7.37
N ASN A 161 4.64 -11.45 8.58
CA ASN A 161 4.92 -12.88 8.81
C ASN A 161 3.83 -13.80 8.24
N TRP A 162 2.57 -13.35 8.21
CA TRP A 162 1.46 -14.13 7.62
C TRP A 162 1.66 -14.43 6.11
N LEU A 163 2.52 -13.67 5.42
CA LEU A 163 2.89 -13.91 4.01
C LEU A 163 4.02 -14.95 3.86
N GLN A 164 4.63 -15.43 4.95
CA GLN A 164 5.78 -16.33 4.91
C GLN A 164 5.49 -17.62 4.13
N CYS A 165 4.25 -18.11 4.17
CA CYS A 165 3.84 -19.31 3.42
C CYS A 165 3.98 -19.16 1.90
N LEU A 166 3.98 -17.93 1.38
CA LEU A 166 4.12 -17.64 -0.06
C LEU A 166 5.56 -17.72 -0.56
N GLN A 167 6.56 -17.69 0.33
CA GLN A 167 7.97 -17.62 -0.08
C GLN A 167 8.45 -18.89 -0.83
N LYS A 168 7.86 -20.07 -0.55
CA LYS A 168 8.25 -21.35 -1.16
C LYS A 168 7.42 -21.79 -2.38
N PRO A 169 6.08 -21.77 -2.34
CA PRO A 169 5.28 -22.39 -3.39
C PRO A 169 5.27 -21.59 -4.70
N GLY A 170 5.72 -20.33 -4.70
CA GLY A 170 5.67 -19.48 -5.90
C GLY A 170 4.24 -19.15 -6.34
N VAL A 171 3.23 -19.48 -5.52
CA VAL A 171 1.81 -19.31 -5.81
C VAL A 171 1.36 -17.94 -5.30
N PRO A 172 0.62 -17.17 -6.10
CA PRO A 172 0.06 -15.88 -5.68
C PRO A 172 -0.84 -15.96 -4.45
N LEU A 173 -0.98 -14.83 -3.75
CA LEU A 173 -1.83 -14.77 -2.58
C LEU A 173 -3.30 -14.88 -3.01
N SER A 174 -4.00 -15.89 -2.48
CA SER A 174 -5.44 -15.99 -2.70
C SER A 174 -6.19 -14.82 -2.06
N LYS A 175 -7.22 -14.32 -2.74
CA LYS A 175 -8.11 -13.28 -2.21
C LYS A 175 -8.77 -13.68 -0.89
N GLY A 176 -9.13 -14.96 -0.73
CA GLY A 176 -9.69 -15.49 0.52
C GLY A 176 -8.75 -15.31 1.71
N THR A 177 -7.48 -15.68 1.56
CA THR A 177 -6.47 -15.50 2.63
C THR A 177 -6.26 -14.03 2.99
N LEU A 178 -6.20 -13.14 1.97
CA LEU A 178 -6.11 -11.69 2.19
C LEU A 178 -7.29 -11.16 3.01
N ILE A 179 -8.51 -11.56 2.64
CA ILE A 179 -9.74 -11.16 3.34
C ILE A 179 -9.72 -11.67 4.78
N THR A 180 -9.43 -12.97 5.00
CA THR A 180 -9.35 -13.56 6.34
C THR A 180 -8.36 -12.80 7.22
N HIS A 181 -7.18 -12.46 6.69
CA HIS A 181 -6.20 -11.69 7.44
C HIS A 181 -6.74 -10.28 7.79
N CYS A 182 -7.36 -9.59 6.83
CA CYS A 182 -7.97 -8.28 7.04
C CYS A 182 -9.11 -8.28 8.07
N CYS A 183 -9.87 -9.38 8.18
CA CYS A 183 -10.87 -9.55 9.23
C CYS A 183 -10.23 -9.71 10.61
N SER A 184 -9.13 -10.46 10.69
CA SER A 184 -8.48 -10.83 11.95
C SER A 184 -7.56 -9.74 12.51
N ASP A 185 -7.02 -8.86 11.66
CA ASP A 185 -6.00 -7.89 12.03
C ASP A 185 -6.42 -6.46 11.68
N LEU A 186 -6.83 -5.70 12.70
CA LEU A 186 -7.20 -4.29 12.56
C LEU A 186 -6.04 -3.39 12.15
N SER A 187 -4.79 -3.78 12.41
CA SER A 187 -3.61 -3.04 11.98
C SER A 187 -3.38 -3.19 10.48
N PHE A 188 -3.73 -4.35 9.91
CA PHE A 188 -3.72 -4.56 8.47
C PHE A 188 -4.88 -3.82 7.79
N MET A 189 -6.08 -3.84 8.37
CA MET A 189 -7.20 -3.04 7.88
C MET A 189 -6.86 -1.55 7.80
N ASP A 190 -6.22 -1.02 8.85
CA ASP A 190 -5.71 0.35 8.88
C ASP A 190 -4.66 0.63 7.82
N PHE A 191 -3.76 -0.33 7.59
CA PHE A 191 -2.75 -0.24 6.56
C PHE A 191 -3.39 -0.11 5.17
N VAL A 192 -4.39 -0.93 4.86
CA VAL A 192 -5.14 -0.86 3.59
C VAL A 192 -5.81 0.50 3.42
N CYS A 193 -6.43 1.04 4.48
CA CYS A 193 -7.04 2.37 4.44
C CYS A 193 -6.00 3.51 4.29
N THR A 194 -4.88 3.40 5.02
CA THR A 194 -3.78 4.36 4.99
C THR A 194 -3.14 4.42 3.60
N LEU A 195 -2.96 3.27 2.95
CA LEU A 195 -2.42 3.15 1.59
C LEU A 195 -3.18 4.04 0.62
N VAL A 196 -4.51 4.04 0.67
CA VAL A 196 -5.36 4.91 -0.16
C VAL A 196 -5.09 6.38 0.12
N THR A 197 -5.16 6.78 1.39
CA THR A 197 -5.01 8.19 1.74
C THR A 197 -3.62 8.75 1.46
N ARG A 198 -2.59 7.94 1.67
CA ARG A 198 -1.20 8.28 1.32
C ARG A 198 -1.03 8.44 -0.18
N SER A 199 -1.62 7.54 -0.97
CA SER A 199 -1.56 7.60 -2.43
C SER A 199 -2.24 8.85 -2.99
N ILE A 200 -3.40 9.23 -2.45
CA ILE A 200 -4.06 10.48 -2.81
C ILE A 200 -3.18 11.69 -2.46
N GLN A 201 -2.63 11.69 -1.24
CA GLN A 201 -1.81 12.79 -0.73
C GLN A 201 -0.58 13.04 -1.60
N VAL A 202 0.20 11.99 -1.87
CA VAL A 202 1.41 12.06 -2.70
C VAL A 202 1.13 12.59 -4.11
N ASN A 203 0.04 12.14 -4.73
CA ASN A 203 -0.30 12.57 -6.09
C ASN A 203 -0.93 13.97 -6.14
N SER A 204 -1.48 14.47 -5.02
CA SER A 204 -2.02 15.84 -4.94
C SER A 204 -0.93 16.91 -4.86
N PHE A 205 0.25 16.59 -4.30
CA PHE A 205 1.35 17.55 -4.14
C PHE A 205 2.19 17.75 -5.40
N SER A 206 1.94 16.99 -6.46
CA SER A 206 2.77 16.99 -7.68
C SER A 206 2.58 18.21 -8.61
N GLY A 207 1.89 19.27 -8.16
CA GLY A 207 1.68 20.51 -8.92
C GLY A 207 0.73 20.41 -10.13
N SER A 208 0.54 19.22 -10.70
CA SER A 208 -0.38 18.94 -11.80
C SER A 208 -1.66 18.29 -11.28
N SER A 209 -2.58 19.11 -10.76
CA SER A 209 -3.91 18.69 -10.29
C SER A 209 -4.86 18.31 -11.44
N THR A 210 -4.41 17.44 -12.36
CA THR A 210 -5.23 16.99 -13.48
C THR A 210 -5.97 15.70 -13.12
N ARG A 211 -7.23 15.60 -13.54
CA ARG A 211 -8.07 14.41 -13.35
C ARG A 211 -7.43 13.12 -13.90
N LEU A 212 -6.47 13.24 -14.82
CA LEU A 212 -5.74 12.14 -15.44
C LEU A 212 -4.82 11.40 -14.46
N HIS A 213 -4.11 12.10 -13.57
CA HIS A 213 -3.25 11.46 -12.55
C HIS A 213 -4.06 10.55 -11.61
N PHE A 214 -5.24 10.99 -11.20
CA PHE A 214 -6.07 10.22 -10.27
C PHE A 214 -6.72 9.00 -10.91
N SER A 215 -6.85 8.96 -12.24
CA SER A 215 -7.34 7.77 -12.96
C SER A 215 -6.40 6.57 -12.79
N GLN A 216 -5.11 6.82 -12.58
CA GLN A 216 -4.09 5.79 -12.34
C GLN A 216 -4.25 5.15 -10.96
N LEU A 217 -4.84 5.85 -9.98
CA LEU A 217 -5.10 5.32 -8.64
C LEU A 217 -6.29 4.36 -8.58
N ARG A 218 -6.97 4.09 -9.71
CA ARG A 218 -8.12 3.17 -9.76
C ARG A 218 -7.79 1.80 -9.19
N VAL A 219 -6.59 1.27 -9.43
CA VAL A 219 -6.17 -0.02 -8.87
C VAL A 219 -6.15 0.00 -7.34
N ILE A 220 -5.74 1.13 -6.74
CA ILE A 220 -5.69 1.32 -5.30
C ILE A 220 -7.10 1.42 -4.72
N PHE A 221 -8.01 2.18 -5.35
CA PHE A 221 -9.40 2.27 -4.90
C PHE A 221 -10.15 0.95 -5.08
N SER A 222 -9.86 0.21 -6.15
CA SER A 222 -10.42 -1.12 -6.40
C SER A 222 -9.92 -2.11 -5.36
N PHE A 223 -8.63 -2.09 -5.03
CA PHE A 223 -8.06 -2.90 -3.96
C PHE A 223 -8.69 -2.58 -2.60
N TYR A 224 -8.87 -1.30 -2.28
CA TYR A 224 -9.55 -0.83 -1.07
C TYR A 224 -10.97 -1.39 -0.95
N ALA A 225 -11.82 -1.17 -1.95
CA ALA A 225 -13.19 -1.68 -1.94
C ALA A 225 -13.22 -3.22 -1.91
N SER A 226 -12.42 -3.87 -2.76
CA SER A 226 -12.41 -5.33 -2.90
C SER A 226 -11.76 -6.09 -1.75
N THR A 227 -11.13 -5.38 -0.80
CA THR A 227 -10.59 -5.95 0.44
C THR A 227 -11.48 -5.62 1.63
N ILE A 228 -11.85 -4.36 1.83
CA ILE A 228 -12.60 -3.91 3.01
C ILE A 228 -14.05 -4.42 2.97
N VAL A 229 -14.73 -4.34 1.81
CA VAL A 229 -16.14 -4.76 1.72
C VAL A 229 -16.28 -6.26 2.02
N PRO A 230 -15.52 -7.17 1.39
CA PRO A 230 -15.58 -8.59 1.74
C PRO A 230 -15.08 -8.89 3.16
N ALA A 231 -14.12 -8.12 3.68
CA ALA A 231 -13.68 -8.31 5.07
C ALA A 231 -14.79 -7.98 6.08
N LEU A 232 -15.53 -6.89 5.85
CA LEU A 232 -16.72 -6.57 6.63
C LEU A 232 -17.83 -7.61 6.44
N ASP A 233 -17.92 -8.22 5.25
CA ASP A 233 -18.89 -9.28 5.01
C ASP A 233 -18.58 -10.57 5.78
N ALA A 234 -17.32 -10.98 5.78
CA ALA A 234 -16.83 -12.21 6.41
C ALA A 234 -16.74 -12.13 7.93
N VAL A 235 -16.66 -10.92 8.52
CA VAL A 235 -16.69 -10.75 9.97
C VAL A 235 -18.09 -11.07 10.51
N GLY A 236 -18.17 -12.01 11.45
CA GLY A 236 -19.46 -12.45 12.02
C GLY A 236 -20.23 -11.35 12.74
N LYS A 237 -19.53 -10.46 13.46
CA LYS A 237 -20.11 -9.25 14.05
C LYS A 237 -19.12 -8.10 13.93
N VAL A 238 -19.50 -7.04 13.22
CA VAL A 238 -18.70 -5.82 13.13
C VAL A 238 -18.76 -5.11 14.49
N SER A 239 -17.61 -4.95 15.13
CA SER A 239 -17.45 -4.32 16.44
C SER A 239 -17.31 -2.81 16.34
N ASP A 240 -17.55 -2.11 17.46
CA ASP A 240 -17.32 -0.66 17.56
C ASP A 240 -15.86 -0.28 17.24
N SER A 241 -14.90 -1.16 17.53
CA SER A 241 -13.49 -0.97 17.17
C SER A 241 -13.25 -0.94 15.66
N ILE A 242 -13.95 -1.79 14.88
CA ILE A 242 -13.88 -1.77 13.41
C ILE A 242 -14.49 -0.47 12.89
N ILE A 243 -15.65 -0.08 13.42
CA ILE A 243 -16.34 1.17 13.03
C ILE A 243 -15.45 2.37 13.33
N ALA A 244 -14.93 2.48 14.55
CA ALA A 244 -14.03 3.56 14.96
C ALA A 244 -12.77 3.63 14.10
N LYS A 245 -12.25 2.48 13.66
CA LYS A 245 -11.07 2.41 12.78
C LYS A 245 -11.37 2.88 11.36
N LEU A 246 -12.54 2.51 10.80
CA LEU A 246 -12.92 2.86 9.43
C LEU A 246 -13.49 4.28 9.29
N LEU A 247 -14.16 4.80 10.33
CA LEU A 247 -14.91 6.05 10.26
C LEU A 247 -14.10 7.26 9.75
N PRO A 248 -12.84 7.50 10.19
CA PRO A 248 -12.04 8.61 9.67
C PRO A 248 -11.81 8.51 8.16
N TYR A 249 -11.61 7.29 7.65
CA TYR A 249 -11.38 7.03 6.23
C TYR A 249 -12.66 7.17 5.40
N VAL A 250 -13.78 6.65 5.92
CA VAL A 250 -15.11 6.81 5.32
C VAL A 250 -15.49 8.29 5.21
N GLN A 251 -15.32 9.06 6.28
CA GLN A 251 -15.60 10.50 6.27
C GLN A 251 -14.72 11.25 5.25
N ARG A 252 -13.45 10.86 5.13
CA ARG A 252 -12.53 11.43 4.13
C ARG A 252 -12.94 11.06 2.71
N GLY A 253 -13.36 9.82 2.47
CA GLY A 253 -13.83 9.34 1.18
C GLY A 253 -15.11 10.02 0.71
N LEU A 254 -16.11 10.17 1.58
CA LEU A 254 -17.36 10.87 1.27
C LEU A 254 -17.14 12.35 0.94
N LYS A 255 -16.13 12.99 1.53
CA LYS A 255 -15.75 14.39 1.27
C LYS A 255 -14.81 14.56 0.07
N SER A 256 -14.27 13.47 -0.46
CA SER A 256 -13.27 13.52 -1.53
C SER A 256 -13.90 14.00 -2.85
N PRO A 257 -13.17 14.78 -3.67
CA PRO A 257 -13.60 15.12 -5.03
C PRO A 257 -13.31 13.99 -6.05
N LEU A 258 -12.71 12.88 -5.61
CA LEU A 258 -12.33 11.76 -6.49
C LEU A 258 -13.47 10.76 -6.59
N SER A 259 -14.07 10.63 -7.78
CA SER A 259 -15.22 9.77 -8.02
C SER A 259 -14.97 8.31 -7.63
N ASP A 260 -13.85 7.73 -8.06
CA ASP A 260 -13.56 6.31 -7.83
C ASP A 260 -13.34 6.02 -6.32
N TYR A 261 -12.69 6.94 -5.59
CA TYR A 261 -12.54 6.81 -4.14
C TYR A 261 -13.87 6.95 -3.41
N LYS A 262 -14.72 7.89 -3.87
CA LYS A 262 -16.05 8.09 -3.28
C LYS A 262 -16.98 6.91 -3.53
N ALA A 263 -16.99 6.36 -4.74
CA ALA A 263 -17.74 5.16 -5.08
C ALA A 263 -17.30 3.96 -4.23
N ALA A 264 -15.99 3.74 -4.09
CA ALA A 264 -15.46 2.72 -3.17
C ALA A 264 -15.94 2.95 -1.72
N THR A 265 -16.01 4.21 -1.29
CA THR A 265 -16.51 4.57 0.05
C THR A 265 -18.00 4.29 0.21
N TYR A 266 -18.83 4.55 -0.81
CA TYR A 266 -20.24 4.19 -0.79
C TYR A 266 -20.44 2.69 -0.60
N MET A 267 -19.65 1.86 -1.27
CA MET A 267 -19.73 0.40 -1.09
C MET A 267 -19.45 -0.01 0.36
N ILE A 268 -18.46 0.61 1.00
CA ILE A 268 -18.12 0.35 2.41
C ILE A 268 -19.24 0.81 3.35
N VAL A 269 -19.83 2.00 3.10
CA VAL A 269 -20.98 2.48 3.88
C VAL A 269 -22.17 1.55 3.74
N CYS A 270 -22.48 1.09 2.53
CA CYS A 270 -23.54 0.11 2.29
C CYS A 270 -23.30 -1.16 3.09
N GLN A 271 -22.07 -1.70 3.05
CA GLN A 271 -21.73 -2.92 3.75
C GLN A 271 -21.83 -2.77 5.28
N LEU A 272 -21.39 -1.62 5.82
CA LEU A 272 -21.55 -1.31 7.25
C LEU A 272 -23.03 -1.25 7.63
N ALA A 273 -23.85 -0.58 6.82
CA ALA A 273 -25.28 -0.44 7.07
C ALA A 273 -26.01 -1.79 7.07
N VAL A 274 -25.62 -2.72 6.19
CA VAL A 274 -26.19 -4.07 6.14
C VAL A 274 -25.79 -4.91 7.36
N LYS A 275 -24.55 -4.75 7.86
CA LYS A 275 -24.03 -5.59 8.95
C LYS A 275 -24.32 -5.08 10.36
N VAL A 276 -24.56 -3.79 10.53
CA VAL A 276 -24.71 -3.17 11.85
C VAL A 276 -25.83 -2.14 11.85
N VAL A 277 -26.66 -2.21 12.90
CA VAL A 277 -27.53 -1.11 13.28
C VAL A 277 -26.68 -0.09 14.05
N MET A 278 -26.35 1.01 13.38
CA MET A 278 -25.50 2.09 13.87
C MET A 278 -26.28 3.04 14.77
N GLU A 279 -25.54 3.90 15.50
CA GLU A 279 -26.14 5.00 16.25
C GLU A 279 -26.77 6.02 15.28
N ALA A 280 -27.94 6.56 15.65
CA ALA A 280 -28.67 7.54 14.83
C ALA A 280 -27.80 8.75 14.40
N GLY A 281 -26.96 9.28 15.30
CA GLY A 281 -26.07 10.39 14.94
C GLY A 281 -25.07 10.04 13.83
N LEU A 282 -24.59 8.80 13.79
CA LEU A 282 -23.72 8.32 12.72
C LEU A 282 -24.50 8.14 11.41
N VAL A 283 -25.70 7.56 11.47
CA VAL A 283 -26.57 7.39 10.29
C VAL A 283 -26.91 8.75 9.67
N ASP A 284 -27.32 9.73 10.48
CA ASP A 284 -27.61 11.08 10.02
C ASP A 284 -26.38 11.74 9.39
N SER A 285 -25.22 11.66 10.03
CA SER A 285 -23.97 12.19 9.49
C SER A 285 -23.61 11.60 8.12
N LEU A 286 -23.73 10.28 7.97
CA LEU A 286 -23.48 9.58 6.70
C LEU A 286 -24.51 9.99 5.63
N ALA A 287 -25.80 10.03 5.98
CA ALA A 287 -26.88 10.43 5.09
C ALA A 287 -26.69 11.87 4.57
N VAL A 288 -26.34 12.81 5.46
CA VAL A 288 -26.04 14.20 5.10
C VAL A 288 -24.85 14.28 4.14
N HIS A 289 -23.78 13.50 4.39
CA HIS A 289 -22.61 13.51 3.53
C HIS A 289 -22.88 12.91 2.14
N ILE A 290 -23.63 11.81 2.06
CA ILE A 290 -24.06 11.21 0.78
C ILE A 290 -24.97 12.19 0.01
N SER A 291 -25.95 12.79 0.70
CA SER A 291 -26.89 13.76 0.13
C SER A 291 -26.20 15.00 -0.42
N LYS A 292 -25.20 15.54 0.30
CA LYS A 292 -24.38 16.66 -0.20
C LYS A 292 -23.57 16.28 -1.44
N SER A 293 -23.17 15.02 -1.58
CA SER A 293 -22.41 14.58 -2.74
C SER A 293 -23.27 14.46 -4.00
N LEU A 294 -24.55 14.09 -3.87
CA LEU A 294 -25.52 14.07 -4.98
C LEU A 294 -25.60 15.39 -5.72
N LEU A 295 -25.50 16.50 -4.99
CA LEU A 295 -25.52 17.85 -5.56
C LEU A 295 -24.20 18.25 -6.22
N ARG A 296 -23.07 17.71 -5.75
CA ARG A 296 -21.72 18.12 -6.17
C ARG A 296 -21.17 17.29 -7.31
N GLU A 297 -21.53 16.02 -7.40
CA GLU A 297 -21.01 15.08 -8.38
C GLU A 297 -22.14 14.29 -9.06
N PRO A 298 -22.77 14.85 -10.11
CA PRO A 298 -23.91 14.21 -10.77
C PRO A 298 -23.55 12.88 -11.43
N VAL A 299 -22.26 12.64 -11.74
CA VAL A 299 -21.76 11.39 -12.33
C VAL A 299 -22.05 10.17 -11.44
N LEU A 300 -22.04 10.35 -10.11
CA LEU A 300 -22.29 9.29 -9.14
C LEU A 300 -23.70 9.38 -8.51
N ALA A 301 -24.64 10.08 -9.15
CA ALA A 301 -25.95 10.31 -8.56
C ALA A 301 -26.71 8.99 -8.31
N LYS A 302 -26.61 8.01 -9.22
CA LYS A 302 -27.29 6.71 -9.07
C LYS A 302 -26.70 5.91 -7.91
N GLU A 303 -25.37 5.87 -7.83
CA GLU A 303 -24.61 5.16 -6.81
C GLU A 303 -24.84 5.79 -5.43
N ALA A 304 -24.87 7.13 -5.36
CA ALA A 304 -25.15 7.86 -4.13
C ALA A 304 -26.60 7.66 -3.66
N LEU A 305 -27.59 7.69 -4.56
CA LEU A 305 -28.98 7.35 -4.23
C LEU A 305 -29.10 5.91 -3.74
N GLY A 306 -28.49 4.96 -4.44
CA GLY A 306 -28.47 3.55 -4.03
C GLY A 306 -27.84 3.36 -2.66
N SER A 307 -26.72 4.05 -2.39
CA SER A 307 -26.08 4.02 -1.08
C SER A 307 -26.94 4.62 0.02
N LEU A 308 -27.67 5.69 -0.26
CA LEU A 308 -28.59 6.30 0.69
C LEU A 308 -29.78 5.38 0.98
N VAL A 309 -30.34 4.72 -0.03
CA VAL A 309 -31.44 3.75 0.13
C VAL A 309 -30.98 2.59 1.01
N VAL A 310 -29.83 1.97 0.70
CA VAL A 310 -29.29 0.86 1.51
C VAL A 310 -29.02 1.30 2.94
N LEU A 311 -28.45 2.51 3.12
CA LEU A 311 -28.20 3.07 4.44
C LEU A 311 -29.50 3.22 5.23
N LEU A 312 -30.55 3.82 4.66
CA LEU A 312 -31.78 4.08 5.42
C LEU A 312 -32.61 2.82 5.66
N GLN A 313 -32.63 1.88 4.72
CA GLN A 313 -33.42 0.65 4.80
C GLN A 313 -32.99 -0.29 5.93
N HIS A 314 -31.69 -0.30 6.29
CA HIS A 314 -31.13 -1.22 7.29
C HIS A 314 -30.98 -0.58 8.69
N GLN A 315 -31.45 0.65 8.88
CA GLN A 315 -31.30 1.40 10.13
C GLN A 315 -32.66 1.66 10.77
N LYS A 316 -32.68 2.01 12.06
CA LYS A 316 -33.94 2.25 12.78
C LYS A 316 -34.67 3.45 12.18
N GLU A 317 -36.00 3.39 12.15
CA GLU A 317 -36.83 4.53 11.75
C GLU A 317 -36.50 5.77 12.61
N GLY A 318 -36.48 6.94 11.99
CA GLY A 318 -36.10 8.20 12.66
C GLY A 318 -34.60 8.37 12.95
N SER A 319 -33.73 7.51 12.39
CA SER A 319 -32.28 7.63 12.56
C SER A 319 -31.62 8.71 11.70
N ALA A 320 -32.32 9.29 10.73
CA ALA A 320 -31.81 10.36 9.86
C ALA A 320 -32.84 11.50 9.75
N GLY A 321 -32.34 12.74 9.69
CA GLY A 321 -33.16 13.96 9.68
C GLY A 321 -33.17 14.69 11.03
N PRO A 322 -33.67 15.94 11.07
CA PRO A 322 -33.75 16.71 12.30
C PRO A 322 -34.65 15.99 13.31
N ARG A 323 -34.15 15.84 14.54
CA ARG A 323 -34.95 15.44 15.71
C ARG A 323 -35.80 16.61 16.20
#